data_AF-A0A2N5AN75-F1
#
_entry.id   AF-A0A2N5AN75-F1
#
_cell.length_a   1.000
_cell.length_b   1.000
_cell.length_c   1.000
_cell.angle_alpha   90.00
_cell.angle_beta   90.00
_cell.angle_gamma   90.00
#
_symmetry.space_group_name_H-M   'P 1'
#
loop_
_entity.id
_entity.type
_entity.pdbx_description
1 polymer ?
#
loop_
_entity_poly.entity_id
_entity_poly.type
_entity_poly.pdbx_seq_one_letter_code
_entity_poly.pdbx_strand_id
1 'polypeptide(L)'
;MSIISRLFLKIRVALFGGPDHDIIFDTDDEYDIPHTPNKDVQSYLDYPSKPAGITLFSEREILSVHANRLQEINMYIGLPNSDLSEEAYTFTNLVIKPLYEYTRWIHLLPASENHHHAGTGGLLTHSLETAFLALKFAYSTELLPIGLQDEEQTRKRRYLYAAFICGLFHDAGKIFDVDVISSTPGVKSTWRPLSSSLMDWAKSNRIFSYEVIWRKRQANEHSVRAPVFLERCLNDTCLNYLSDVVKERLYDKMLSALGNYTTSDDFISRCMRTADWHSTGTDTSYRYDKQSGIRASDTAARAIAILKDNISTLNINGFDSSSVRHDRNSPPPVHIMIIGGSVYINEHAALDFILNQFKHLGINFPDGDLGRKALTDLLLSGG
;
A
#
# COMPACT_ATOMS: atom_id res chain seq x y z
N MET A 1 21.01 -19.40 -23.40
CA MET A 1 21.23 -20.84 -23.11
C MET A 1 20.02 -21.66 -23.58
N SER A 2 20.28 -22.76 -24.30
CA SER A 2 19.31 -23.55 -25.09
C SER A 2 18.23 -24.26 -24.25
N ILE A 3 17.04 -24.42 -24.85
CA ILE A 3 15.82 -25.11 -24.33
C ILE A 3 16.12 -26.49 -23.72
N ILE A 4 17.16 -27.17 -24.20
CA ILE A 4 17.60 -28.49 -23.71
C ILE A 4 18.09 -28.41 -22.25
N SER A 5 18.72 -27.31 -21.84
CA SER A 5 19.18 -27.10 -20.45
C SER A 5 18.01 -26.95 -19.47
N ARG A 6 16.93 -26.28 -19.87
CA ARG A 6 15.72 -26.10 -19.03
C ARG A 6 14.92 -27.39 -18.85
N LEU A 7 14.94 -28.29 -19.85
CA LEU A 7 14.26 -29.57 -19.78
C LEU A 7 15.00 -30.54 -18.83
N PHE A 8 16.33 -30.56 -18.87
CA PHE A 8 17.15 -31.33 -17.94
C PHE A 8 17.00 -30.84 -16.49
N LEU A 9 16.89 -29.53 -16.27
CA LEU A 9 16.70 -28.96 -14.94
C LEU A 9 15.34 -29.39 -14.32
N LYS A 10 14.26 -29.40 -15.11
CA LYS A 10 12.93 -29.85 -14.64
C LYS A 10 12.87 -31.35 -14.36
N ILE A 11 13.53 -32.18 -15.15
CA ILE A 11 13.58 -33.64 -14.93
C ILE A 11 14.43 -33.98 -13.70
N ARG A 12 15.50 -33.23 -13.43
CA ARG A 12 16.39 -33.47 -12.28
C ARG A 12 15.79 -33.03 -10.95
N VAL A 13 15.07 -31.90 -10.92
CA VAL A 13 14.30 -31.43 -9.73
C VAL A 13 13.19 -32.42 -9.37
N ALA A 14 12.54 -33.03 -10.38
CA ALA A 14 11.50 -34.04 -10.17
C ALA A 14 12.03 -35.39 -9.66
N LEU A 15 13.31 -35.72 -9.91
CA LEU A 15 13.90 -37.02 -9.55
C LEU A 15 14.70 -36.99 -8.24
N PHE A 16 15.30 -35.87 -7.86
CA PHE A 16 16.28 -35.83 -6.76
C PHE A 16 16.04 -34.77 -5.68
N GLY A 17 14.95 -33.99 -5.76
CA GLY A 17 14.45 -33.19 -4.63
C GLY A 17 15.50 -32.31 -3.94
N GLY A 18 15.97 -31.27 -4.63
CA GLY A 18 16.76 -30.20 -4.02
C GLY A 18 17.42 -29.29 -5.08
N PRO A 19 17.55 -27.98 -4.83
CA PRO A 19 18.56 -27.16 -5.50
C PRO A 19 19.89 -27.26 -4.75
N ASP A 20 20.98 -27.48 -5.49
CA ASP A 20 22.35 -27.31 -5.04
C ASP A 20 22.54 -25.84 -4.62
N HIS A 21 22.62 -25.57 -3.32
CA HIS A 21 23.22 -24.35 -2.80
C HIS A 21 24.73 -24.55 -2.84
N ASP A 22 25.38 -23.96 -3.83
CA ASP A 22 26.71 -23.35 -3.75
C ASP A 22 27.06 -22.77 -5.13
N ILE A 23 26.41 -21.65 -5.47
CA ILE A 23 27.03 -20.64 -6.32
C ILE A 23 26.82 -19.31 -5.61
N ILE A 24 27.87 -18.86 -4.91
CA ILE A 24 28.01 -17.47 -4.52
C ILE A 24 28.22 -16.73 -5.84
N PHE A 25 27.13 -16.16 -6.37
CA PHE A 25 27.23 -15.07 -7.32
C PHE A 25 27.48 -13.83 -6.49
N ASP A 26 28.76 -13.49 -6.33
CA ASP A 26 29.14 -12.11 -6.08
C ASP A 26 28.83 -11.37 -7.39
N THR A 27 27.59 -10.90 -7.52
CA THR A 27 27.12 -10.19 -8.71
C THR A 27 26.36 -8.97 -8.23
N ASP A 28 26.79 -7.82 -8.73
CA ASP A 28 26.20 -6.48 -8.59
C ASP A 28 24.68 -6.39 -8.89
N ASP A 29 24.02 -7.50 -9.23
CA ASP A 29 22.63 -7.60 -9.66
C ASP A 29 21.64 -7.98 -8.53
N GLU A 30 22.06 -8.33 -7.31
CA GLU A 30 21.15 -8.84 -6.26
C GLU A 30 20.06 -7.82 -5.87
N TYR A 31 20.44 -6.55 -5.78
CA TYR A 31 19.58 -5.45 -5.34
C TYR A 31 19.10 -4.54 -6.47
N ASP A 32 19.17 -4.99 -7.71
CA ASP A 32 18.58 -4.27 -8.84
C ASP A 32 17.07 -4.49 -8.95
N ILE A 33 16.34 -3.45 -9.35
CA ILE A 33 14.90 -3.55 -9.64
C ILE A 33 14.71 -4.55 -10.79
N PRO A 34 14.02 -5.69 -10.56
CA PRO A 34 13.86 -6.67 -11.62
C PRO A 34 13.03 -6.11 -12.78
N HIS A 35 13.43 -6.36 -14.03
CA HIS A 35 12.72 -5.83 -15.20
C HIS A 35 11.48 -6.62 -15.62
N THR A 36 11.38 -7.89 -15.21
CA THR A 36 10.28 -8.78 -15.59
C THR A 36 9.62 -9.37 -14.34
N PRO A 37 8.27 -9.31 -14.24
CA PRO A 37 7.57 -9.84 -13.08
C PRO A 37 7.60 -11.37 -13.10
N ASN A 38 7.82 -11.97 -11.93
CA ASN A 38 7.68 -13.39 -11.75
C ASN A 38 6.19 -13.78 -11.88
N LYS A 39 5.88 -14.59 -12.90
CA LYS A 39 4.50 -14.99 -13.23
C LYS A 39 3.87 -15.88 -12.17
N ASP A 40 4.67 -16.68 -11.48
CA ASP A 40 4.17 -17.56 -10.43
C ASP A 40 3.76 -16.73 -9.21
N VAL A 41 4.59 -15.76 -8.78
CA VAL A 41 4.23 -14.79 -7.74
C VAL A 41 2.97 -14.01 -8.13
N GLN A 42 2.92 -13.48 -9.36
CA GLN A 42 1.75 -12.75 -9.85
C GLN A 42 0.45 -13.57 -9.71
N SER A 43 0.51 -14.88 -9.97
CA SER A 43 -0.66 -15.75 -9.84
C SER A 43 -1.18 -15.90 -8.41
N TYR A 44 -0.34 -15.67 -7.39
CA TYR A 44 -0.76 -15.63 -5.99
C TYR A 44 -1.42 -14.29 -5.61
N LEU A 45 -0.97 -13.19 -6.23
CA LEU A 45 -1.53 -11.85 -6.03
C LEU A 45 -2.88 -11.69 -6.76
N ASP A 46 -3.07 -12.39 -7.88
CA ASP A 46 -4.31 -12.36 -8.66
C ASP A 46 -5.47 -13.07 -7.92
N TYR A 47 -6.57 -12.35 -7.73
CA TYR A 47 -7.79 -12.91 -7.11
C TYR A 47 -8.63 -13.72 -8.12
N PRO A 48 -9.21 -14.89 -7.74
CA PRO A 48 -9.19 -15.51 -6.40
C PRO A 48 -7.94 -16.33 -6.12
N SER A 49 -7.36 -16.13 -4.93
CA SER A 49 -6.22 -16.89 -4.41
C SER A 49 -6.62 -18.37 -4.24
N LYS A 50 -5.83 -19.31 -4.75
CA LYS A 50 -6.11 -20.75 -4.57
C LYS A 50 -5.75 -21.20 -3.14
N PRO A 51 -6.58 -22.01 -2.44
CA PRO A 51 -6.47 -22.19 -0.99
C PRO A 51 -5.41 -23.21 -0.51
N ALA A 52 -4.46 -23.63 -1.34
CA ALA A 52 -3.51 -24.68 -0.98
C ALA A 52 -2.18 -24.10 -0.45
N GLY A 53 -2.24 -23.40 0.69
CA GLY A 53 -1.06 -22.76 1.30
C GLY A 53 -0.40 -21.68 0.42
N ILE A 54 0.46 -20.88 1.04
CA ILE A 54 1.28 -19.88 0.34
C ILE A 54 2.66 -20.50 0.09
N THR A 55 3.04 -20.61 -1.17
CA THR A 55 4.40 -21.04 -1.56
C THR A 55 5.40 -19.95 -1.23
N LEU A 56 6.59 -20.34 -0.81
CA LEU A 56 7.69 -19.41 -0.56
C LEU A 56 8.36 -18.98 -1.85
N PHE A 57 8.63 -17.69 -1.94
CA PHE A 57 9.36 -17.05 -3.03
C PHE A 57 10.49 -16.21 -2.44
N SER A 58 11.57 -16.03 -3.20
CA SER A 58 12.62 -15.10 -2.80
C SER A 58 12.10 -13.66 -2.79
N GLU A 59 12.76 -12.83 -2.00
CA GLU A 59 12.50 -11.41 -1.87
C GLU A 59 12.55 -10.72 -3.24
N ARG A 60 13.56 -11.08 -4.05
CA ARG A 60 13.71 -10.60 -5.43
C ARG A 60 12.53 -10.95 -6.32
N GLU A 61 12.05 -12.18 -6.25
CA GLU A 61 10.89 -12.63 -7.04
C GLU A 61 9.62 -11.89 -6.64
N ILE A 62 9.44 -11.63 -5.35
CA ILE A 62 8.29 -10.88 -4.83
C ILE A 62 8.36 -9.42 -5.33
N LEU A 63 9.51 -8.78 -5.15
CA LEU A 63 9.71 -7.38 -5.56
C LEU A 63 9.66 -7.18 -7.08
N SER A 64 9.94 -8.22 -7.87
CA SER A 64 9.83 -8.16 -9.34
C SER A 64 8.44 -7.78 -9.82
N VAL A 65 7.39 -8.15 -9.07
CA VAL A 65 6.00 -7.81 -9.43
C VAL A 65 5.70 -6.33 -9.21
N HIS A 66 6.47 -5.66 -8.34
CA HIS A 66 6.31 -4.25 -8.02
C HIS A 66 7.30 -3.34 -8.76
N ALA A 67 8.02 -3.86 -9.77
CA ALA A 67 9.08 -3.14 -10.48
C ALA A 67 8.69 -1.75 -10.97
N ASN A 68 7.50 -1.60 -11.58
CA ASN A 68 7.01 -0.31 -12.07
C ASN A 68 6.88 0.70 -10.92
N ARG A 69 6.34 0.26 -9.77
CA ARG A 69 6.20 1.12 -8.59
C ARG A 69 7.56 1.52 -8.03
N LEU A 70 8.54 0.60 -8.01
CA LEU A 70 9.90 0.90 -7.57
C LEU A 70 10.60 1.92 -8.47
N GLN A 71 10.36 1.87 -9.78
CA GLN A 71 10.85 2.88 -10.71
C GLN A 71 10.22 4.25 -10.43
N GLU A 72 8.90 4.31 -10.20
CA GLU A 72 8.22 5.56 -9.81
C GLU A 72 8.78 6.13 -8.49
N ILE A 73 9.00 5.29 -7.48
CA ILE A 73 9.60 5.70 -6.21
C ILE A 73 10.99 6.30 -6.45
N ASN A 74 11.82 5.64 -7.28
CA ASN A 74 13.15 6.14 -7.63
C ASN A 74 13.09 7.53 -8.28
N MET A 75 12.13 7.75 -9.20
CA MET A 75 11.94 9.05 -9.85
C MET A 75 11.54 10.16 -8.87
N TYR A 76 10.68 9.87 -7.89
CA TYR A 76 10.23 10.86 -6.92
C TYR A 76 11.26 11.15 -5.82
N ILE A 77 11.97 10.12 -5.35
CA ILE A 77 12.95 10.29 -4.27
C ILE A 77 14.26 10.90 -4.79
N GLY A 78 14.59 10.67 -6.07
CA GLY A 78 15.72 11.30 -6.75
C GLY A 78 17.09 10.91 -6.17
N LEU A 79 17.22 9.69 -5.65
CA LEU A 79 18.48 9.16 -5.13
C LEU A 79 19.37 8.63 -6.27
N PRO A 80 20.70 8.83 -6.19
CA PRO A 80 21.61 8.24 -7.16
C PRO A 80 21.61 6.72 -7.04
N ASN A 81 21.96 6.04 -8.14
CA ASN A 81 22.16 4.59 -8.16
C ASN A 81 23.51 4.18 -8.77
N SER A 82 24.45 5.11 -8.85
CA SER A 82 25.76 4.91 -9.50
C SER A 82 26.84 4.38 -8.54
N ASP A 83 26.65 4.55 -7.24
CA ASP A 83 27.59 4.13 -6.20
C ASP A 83 26.97 2.99 -5.39
N LEU A 84 27.64 1.85 -5.36
CA LEU A 84 27.17 0.64 -4.67
C LEU A 84 27.92 0.42 -3.34
N SER A 85 28.78 1.35 -2.92
CA SER A 85 29.43 1.26 -1.61
C SER A 85 28.39 1.27 -0.49
N GLU A 86 28.58 0.46 0.55
CA GLU A 86 27.60 0.28 1.64
C GLU A 86 27.22 1.59 2.35
N GLU A 87 28.15 2.55 2.41
CA GLU A 87 27.98 3.83 3.10
C GLU A 87 27.33 4.91 2.22
N ALA A 88 27.20 4.68 0.90
CA ALA A 88 26.66 5.69 -0.01
C ALA A 88 25.14 5.83 0.13
N TYR A 89 24.66 7.07 0.08
CA TYR A 89 23.23 7.42 0.09
C TYR A 89 22.58 7.21 -1.27
N THR A 90 22.41 5.94 -1.65
CA THR A 90 21.88 5.52 -2.94
C THR A 90 20.50 4.89 -2.84
N PHE A 91 19.80 4.79 -3.96
CA PHE A 91 18.50 4.13 -4.03
C PHE A 91 18.60 2.67 -3.56
N THR A 92 19.66 1.95 -3.95
CA THR A 92 19.96 0.61 -3.44
C THR A 92 20.05 0.55 -1.91
N ASN A 93 20.89 1.39 -1.30
CA ASN A 93 21.15 1.30 0.14
C ASN A 93 20.02 1.84 1.01
N LEU A 94 19.36 2.91 0.58
CA LEU A 94 18.31 3.58 1.35
C LEU A 94 16.91 3.00 1.09
N VAL A 95 16.65 2.43 -0.09
CA VAL A 95 15.30 1.96 -0.46
C VAL A 95 15.27 0.46 -0.68
N ILE A 96 16.09 -0.08 -1.59
CA ILE A 96 15.98 -1.49 -1.97
C ILE A 96 16.40 -2.43 -0.83
N LYS A 97 17.54 -2.19 -0.18
CA LYS A 97 17.99 -3.04 0.95
C LYS A 97 16.97 -3.08 2.10
N PRO A 98 16.44 -1.94 2.61
CA PRO A 98 15.37 -1.97 3.61
C PRO A 98 14.09 -2.66 3.13
N LEU A 99 13.75 -2.53 1.85
CA LEU A 99 12.58 -3.18 1.28
C LEU A 99 12.75 -4.70 1.15
N TYR A 100 13.95 -5.16 0.79
CA TYR A 100 14.31 -6.58 0.84
C TYR A 100 14.14 -7.10 2.27
N GLU A 101 14.75 -6.43 3.26
CA GLU A 101 14.63 -6.83 4.66
C GLU A 101 13.17 -6.84 5.13
N TYR A 102 12.39 -5.81 4.81
CA TYR A 102 10.96 -5.79 5.13
C TYR A 102 10.20 -6.96 4.48
N THR A 103 10.48 -7.26 3.21
CA THR A 103 9.90 -8.40 2.49
C THR A 103 10.26 -9.73 3.15
N ARG A 104 11.43 -9.85 3.80
CA ARG A 104 11.80 -11.05 4.58
C ARG A 104 10.89 -11.28 5.79
N TRP A 105 10.47 -10.20 6.42
CA TRP A 105 9.58 -10.26 7.58
C TRP A 105 8.13 -10.54 7.20
N ILE A 106 7.62 -9.89 6.15
CA ILE A 106 6.20 -9.96 5.80
C ILE A 106 5.86 -10.96 4.69
N HIS A 107 6.84 -11.34 3.86
CA HIS A 107 6.68 -12.19 2.68
C HIS A 107 5.38 -11.84 1.91
N LEU A 108 4.54 -12.84 1.67
CA LEU A 108 3.24 -12.73 1.01
C LEU A 108 2.07 -12.77 2.02
N LEU A 109 2.26 -12.26 3.23
CA LEU A 109 1.16 -12.17 4.20
C LEU A 109 0.03 -11.27 3.67
N PRO A 110 -1.23 -11.65 3.90
CA PRO A 110 -2.38 -10.79 3.64
C PRO A 110 -2.42 -9.61 4.64
N ALA A 111 -2.93 -8.46 4.21
CA ALA A 111 -3.02 -7.28 5.09
C ALA A 111 -4.19 -7.38 6.08
N SER A 112 -5.22 -8.17 5.77
CA SER A 112 -6.40 -8.34 6.61
C SER A 112 -7.17 -9.63 6.28
N GLU A 113 -8.05 -10.07 7.18
CA GLU A 113 -8.83 -11.30 7.01
C GLU A 113 -9.92 -11.18 5.93
N ASN A 114 -10.68 -10.09 5.96
CA ASN A 114 -11.84 -9.85 5.07
C ASN A 114 -11.95 -8.38 4.62
N HIS A 115 -10.92 -7.56 4.81
CA HIS A 115 -10.92 -6.12 4.49
C HIS A 115 -10.02 -5.84 3.28
N HIS A 116 -9.60 -4.58 3.09
CA HIS A 116 -8.70 -4.19 2.01
C HIS A 116 -7.40 -5.02 2.04
N HIS A 117 -6.89 -5.36 0.85
CA HIS A 117 -5.69 -6.15 0.63
C HIS A 117 -5.66 -7.50 1.40
N ALA A 118 -6.81 -8.18 1.50
CA ALA A 118 -6.91 -9.49 2.14
C ALA A 118 -6.39 -10.66 1.26
N GLY A 119 -5.97 -10.39 0.03
CA GLY A 119 -5.32 -11.38 -0.82
C GLY A 119 -3.89 -11.69 -0.34
N THR A 120 -3.35 -12.84 -0.76
CA THR A 120 -1.93 -13.17 -0.61
C THR A 120 -1.06 -12.01 -1.11
N GLY A 121 -0.03 -11.62 -0.36
CA GLY A 121 0.86 -10.49 -0.68
C GLY A 121 0.21 -9.10 -0.56
N GLY A 122 -1.01 -9.02 -0.04
CA GLY A 122 -1.70 -7.76 0.14
C GLY A 122 -1.02 -6.81 1.11
N LEU A 123 -0.33 -7.31 2.16
CA LEU A 123 0.37 -6.45 3.12
C LEU A 123 1.51 -5.67 2.44
N LEU A 124 2.32 -6.32 1.61
CA LEU A 124 3.41 -5.66 0.88
C LEU A 124 2.86 -4.68 -0.17
N THR A 125 1.84 -5.09 -0.91
CA THR A 125 1.18 -4.23 -1.91
C THR A 125 0.69 -2.93 -1.28
N HIS A 126 -0.06 -3.02 -0.19
CA HIS A 126 -0.58 -1.87 0.55
C HIS A 126 0.54 -0.99 1.11
N SER A 127 1.57 -1.62 1.69
CA SER A 127 2.73 -0.92 2.24
C SER A 127 3.46 -0.10 1.17
N LEU A 128 3.68 -0.67 -0.02
CA LEU A 128 4.35 0.02 -1.13
C LEU A 128 3.50 1.14 -1.74
N GLU A 129 2.19 0.93 -1.87
CA GLU A 129 1.26 1.98 -2.31
C GLU A 129 1.24 3.15 -1.34
N THR A 130 1.13 2.86 -0.05
CA THR A 130 1.13 3.87 1.02
C THR A 130 2.46 4.59 1.08
N ALA A 131 3.59 3.90 0.98
CA ALA A 131 4.92 4.50 0.92
C ALA A 131 5.08 5.46 -0.26
N PHE A 132 4.66 5.05 -1.45
CA PHE A 132 4.73 5.87 -2.66
C PHE A 132 3.83 7.11 -2.57
N LEU A 133 2.59 6.94 -2.12
CA LEU A 133 1.66 8.06 -1.96
C LEU A 133 2.16 9.03 -0.88
N ALA A 134 2.68 8.53 0.24
CA ALA A 134 3.25 9.38 1.30
C ALA A 134 4.45 10.17 0.78
N LEU A 135 5.33 9.55 0.00
CA LEU A 135 6.44 10.22 -0.69
C LEU A 135 5.94 11.32 -1.65
N LYS A 136 4.92 11.01 -2.47
CA LYS A 136 4.33 11.96 -3.42
C LYS A 136 3.71 13.17 -2.71
N PHE A 137 2.97 12.94 -1.62
CA PHE A 137 2.40 14.01 -0.81
C PHE A 137 3.48 14.85 -0.12
N ALA A 138 4.53 14.21 0.41
CA ALA A 138 5.67 14.90 0.99
C ALA A 138 6.41 15.74 -0.06
N TYR A 139 6.50 15.27 -1.30
CA TYR A 139 7.10 16.00 -2.42
C TYR A 139 6.32 17.26 -2.79
N SER A 140 4.98 17.17 -2.79
CA SER A 140 4.11 18.32 -3.11
C SER A 140 3.87 19.28 -1.94
N THR A 141 4.30 18.93 -0.73
CA THR A 141 4.05 19.72 0.49
C THR A 141 5.33 20.40 0.95
N GLU A 142 5.29 21.72 1.14
CA GLU A 142 6.43 22.44 1.67
C GLU A 142 6.57 22.27 3.19
N LEU A 143 7.82 22.12 3.63
CA LEU A 143 8.17 22.17 5.05
C LEU A 143 8.14 23.61 5.56
N LEU A 144 7.90 23.78 6.85
CA LEU A 144 8.04 25.09 7.49
C LEU A 144 9.48 25.58 7.35
N PRO A 145 9.73 26.77 6.77
CA PRO A 145 11.08 27.24 6.47
C PRO A 145 11.89 27.46 7.75
N ILE A 146 13.19 27.19 7.66
CA ILE A 146 14.17 27.45 8.73
C ILE A 146 15.07 28.65 8.38
N GLY A 147 14.97 29.18 7.17
CA GLY A 147 15.68 30.39 6.73
C GLY A 147 17.12 30.15 6.26
N LEU A 148 17.52 28.88 6.12
CA LEU A 148 18.86 28.47 5.67
C LEU A 148 18.72 27.59 4.43
N GLN A 149 18.92 28.16 3.24
CA GLN A 149 18.58 27.53 1.95
C GLN A 149 19.29 26.17 1.71
N ASP A 150 20.57 26.06 2.07
CA ASP A 150 21.34 24.82 1.91
C ASP A 150 20.87 23.72 2.88
N GLU A 151 20.58 24.09 4.13
CA GLU A 151 20.01 23.18 5.12
C GLU A 151 18.59 22.76 4.72
N GLU A 152 17.80 23.65 4.10
CA GLU A 152 16.43 23.36 3.64
C GLU A 152 16.39 22.30 2.54
N GLN A 153 17.29 22.37 1.56
CA GLN A 153 17.38 21.34 0.51
C GLN A 153 17.74 19.98 1.08
N THR A 154 18.74 19.98 1.97
CA THR A 154 19.19 18.78 2.67
C THR A 154 18.03 18.18 3.45
N ARG A 155 17.42 18.97 4.33
CA ARG A 155 16.28 18.61 5.17
C ARG A 155 15.09 18.08 4.37
N LYS A 156 14.71 18.72 3.27
CA LYS A 156 13.59 18.27 2.41
C LYS A 156 13.79 16.83 1.97
N ARG A 157 15.00 16.46 1.51
CA ARG A 157 15.30 15.07 1.11
C ARG A 157 15.19 14.06 2.26
N ARG A 158 15.51 14.46 3.50
CA ARG A 158 15.40 13.57 4.68
C ARG A 158 13.95 13.38 5.08
N TYR A 159 13.13 14.43 5.01
CA TYR A 159 11.69 14.33 5.25
C TYR A 159 10.96 13.53 4.17
N LEU A 160 11.37 13.63 2.89
CA LEU A 160 10.85 12.78 1.81
C LEU A 160 11.10 11.30 2.11
N TYR A 161 12.34 10.97 2.48
CA TYR A 161 12.71 9.61 2.85
C TYR A 161 11.99 9.13 4.12
N ALA A 162 11.90 9.98 5.15
CA ALA A 162 11.17 9.65 6.37
C ALA A 162 9.67 9.38 6.10
N ALA A 163 9.02 10.19 5.26
CA ALA A 163 7.63 9.96 4.87
C ALA A 163 7.44 8.65 4.10
N PHE A 164 8.38 8.32 3.19
CA PHE A 164 8.41 7.05 2.48
C PHE A 164 8.53 5.85 3.44
N ILE A 165 9.52 5.87 4.35
CA ILE A 165 9.77 4.78 5.30
C ILE A 165 8.61 4.62 6.28
N CYS A 166 8.05 5.72 6.79
CA CYS A 166 6.88 5.64 7.65
C CYS A 166 5.69 5.03 6.90
N GLY A 167 5.42 5.46 5.67
CA GLY A 167 4.36 4.85 4.86
C GLY A 167 4.60 3.37 4.57
N LEU A 168 5.85 2.95 4.38
CA LEU A 168 6.21 1.54 4.15
C LEU A 168 5.96 0.67 5.39
N PHE A 169 6.29 1.17 6.59
CA PHE A 169 6.24 0.38 7.82
C PHE A 169 4.99 0.60 8.67
N HIS A 170 4.09 1.51 8.29
CA HIS A 170 2.93 1.89 9.10
C HIS A 170 2.08 0.70 9.57
N ASP A 171 2.00 -0.33 8.73
CA ASP A 171 1.20 -1.54 8.95
C ASP A 171 2.03 -2.78 9.29
N ALA A 172 3.36 -2.63 9.43
CA ALA A 172 4.28 -3.74 9.68
C ALA A 172 3.92 -4.53 10.96
N GLY A 173 3.31 -3.85 11.94
CA GLY A 173 2.81 -4.49 13.17
C GLY A 173 1.72 -5.55 12.94
N LYS A 174 1.12 -5.63 11.75
CA LYS A 174 0.11 -6.65 11.40
C LYS A 174 0.68 -8.07 11.38
N ILE A 175 2.01 -8.26 11.31
CA ILE A 175 2.59 -9.61 11.42
C ILE A 175 2.26 -10.32 12.74
N PHE A 176 1.92 -9.56 13.77
CA PHE A 176 1.58 -10.08 15.09
C PHE A 176 0.08 -10.42 15.23
N ASP A 177 -0.74 -10.05 14.24
CA ASP A 177 -2.18 -10.36 14.17
C ASP A 177 -2.45 -11.76 13.58
N VAL A 178 -1.40 -12.46 13.16
CA VAL A 178 -1.48 -13.78 12.51
C VAL A 178 -0.58 -14.80 13.18
N ASP A 179 -1.00 -16.06 13.10
CA ASP A 179 -0.16 -17.23 13.28
C ASP A 179 0.20 -17.78 11.90
N VAL A 180 1.47 -18.14 11.72
CA VAL A 180 1.94 -18.77 10.49
C VAL A 180 2.47 -20.15 10.81
N ILE A 181 1.90 -21.17 10.18
CA ILE A 181 2.27 -22.57 10.38
C ILE A 181 2.80 -23.18 9.09
N SER A 182 3.73 -24.11 9.21
CA SER A 182 4.20 -24.85 8.03
C SER A 182 3.08 -25.73 7.46
N SER A 183 2.87 -25.65 6.15
CA SER A 183 2.06 -26.61 5.38
C SER A 183 2.94 -27.60 4.60
N THR A 184 4.25 -27.56 4.83
CA THR A 184 5.21 -28.46 4.19
C THR A 184 5.07 -29.87 4.79
N PRO A 185 4.88 -30.92 3.96
CA PRO A 185 4.72 -32.28 4.46
C PRO A 185 5.86 -32.72 5.37
N GLY A 186 5.52 -33.23 6.55
CA GLY A 186 6.51 -33.74 7.52
C GLY A 186 7.18 -32.68 8.40
N VAL A 187 6.92 -31.38 8.16
CA VAL A 187 7.49 -30.29 8.98
C VAL A 187 6.39 -29.69 9.86
N LYS A 188 6.51 -29.86 11.18
CA LYS A 188 5.62 -29.21 12.16
C LYS A 188 6.38 -28.09 12.85
N SER A 189 6.16 -26.88 12.38
CA SER A 189 6.78 -25.67 12.94
C SER A 189 5.81 -24.50 12.81
N THR A 190 5.92 -23.55 13.74
CA THR A 190 5.14 -22.32 13.78
C THR A 190 6.11 -21.14 13.84
N TRP A 191 5.90 -20.15 12.98
CA TRP A 191 6.74 -18.97 12.95
C TRP A 191 6.55 -18.14 14.22
N ARG A 192 7.66 -17.62 14.75
CA ARG A 192 7.68 -16.71 15.90
C ARG A 192 8.25 -15.36 15.46
N PRO A 193 7.40 -14.34 15.24
CA PRO A 193 7.84 -13.04 14.70
C PRO A 193 8.73 -12.22 15.64
N LEU A 194 8.91 -12.65 16.89
CA LEU A 194 9.90 -12.06 17.80
C LEU A 194 11.29 -12.69 17.69
N SER A 195 11.40 -13.88 17.10
CA SER A 195 12.65 -14.65 17.06
C SER A 195 13.43 -14.45 15.77
N SER A 196 12.76 -14.41 14.63
CA SER A 196 13.39 -14.25 13.31
C SER A 196 12.38 -13.77 12.27
N SER A 197 12.87 -13.34 11.11
CA SER A 197 12.03 -13.10 9.94
C SER A 197 11.29 -14.38 9.51
N LEU A 198 10.22 -14.22 8.72
CA LEU A 198 9.46 -15.36 8.19
C LEU A 198 10.35 -16.19 7.26
N MET A 199 11.13 -15.52 6.41
CA MET A 199 12.06 -16.17 5.48
C MET A 199 13.17 -16.93 6.22
N ASP A 200 13.74 -16.40 7.30
CA ASP A 200 14.77 -17.10 8.08
C ASP A 200 14.23 -18.33 8.81
N TRP A 201 13.03 -18.22 9.38
CA TRP A 201 12.34 -19.35 9.98
C TRP A 201 12.09 -20.43 8.93
N ALA A 202 11.58 -20.04 7.76
CA ALA A 202 11.30 -20.97 6.67
C ALA A 202 12.56 -21.68 6.18
N LYS A 203 13.63 -20.93 5.93
CA LYS A 203 14.94 -21.45 5.49
C LYS A 203 15.52 -22.43 6.51
N SER A 204 15.55 -22.05 7.79
CA SER A 204 16.11 -22.87 8.86
C SER A 204 15.36 -24.18 9.07
N ASN A 205 14.05 -24.21 8.81
CA ASN A 205 13.20 -25.37 8.98
C ASN A 205 12.93 -26.14 7.66
N ARG A 206 13.54 -25.73 6.55
CA ARG A 206 13.32 -26.30 5.19
C ARG A 206 11.83 -26.33 4.81
N ILE A 207 11.15 -25.23 5.08
CA ILE A 207 9.74 -25.02 4.74
C ILE A 207 9.68 -24.51 3.31
N PHE A 208 8.71 -25.00 2.53
CA PHE A 208 8.46 -24.59 1.13
C PHE A 208 7.09 -23.91 0.96
N SER A 209 6.20 -24.13 1.92
CA SER A 209 4.87 -23.52 1.96
C SER A 209 4.38 -23.36 3.39
N TYR A 210 3.54 -22.35 3.61
CA TYR A 210 2.93 -22.08 4.92
C TYR A 210 1.44 -21.74 4.79
N GLU A 211 0.73 -21.79 5.91
CA GLU A 211 -0.65 -21.35 6.06
C GLU A 211 -0.73 -20.22 7.08
N VAL A 212 -1.69 -19.32 6.87
CA VAL A 212 -1.95 -18.16 7.73
C VAL A 212 -3.24 -18.42 8.51
N ILE A 213 -3.15 -18.27 9.82
CA ILE A 213 -4.26 -18.41 10.76
C ILE A 213 -4.47 -17.06 11.43
N TRP A 214 -5.67 -16.51 11.36
CA TRP A 214 -5.99 -15.22 11.96
C TRP A 214 -6.15 -15.32 13.47
N ARG A 215 -5.54 -14.40 14.20
CA ARG A 215 -5.79 -14.21 15.63
C ARG A 215 -6.95 -13.24 15.83
N LYS A 216 -7.59 -13.32 16.99
CA LYS A 216 -8.57 -12.31 17.41
C LYS A 216 -7.88 -10.96 17.54
N ARG A 217 -8.27 -10.00 16.70
CA ARG A 217 -7.64 -8.67 16.65
C ARG A 217 -8.10 -7.79 17.81
N GLN A 218 -7.17 -7.02 18.35
CA GLN A 218 -7.48 -5.79 19.08
C GLN A 218 -7.29 -4.61 18.14
N ALA A 219 -8.21 -3.65 18.18
CA ALA A 219 -8.16 -2.51 17.27
C ALA A 219 -6.87 -1.69 17.49
N ASN A 220 -6.22 -1.29 16.40
CA ASN A 220 -5.08 -0.38 16.36
C ASN A 220 -3.78 -0.84 17.07
N GLU A 221 -3.69 -2.07 17.59
CA GLU A 221 -2.42 -2.55 18.19
C GLU A 221 -1.27 -2.66 17.17
N HIS A 222 -1.57 -2.80 15.88
CA HIS A 222 -0.53 -2.87 14.84
C HIS A 222 0.24 -1.54 14.70
N SER A 223 -0.41 -0.37 14.87
CA SER A 223 0.29 0.91 14.79
C SER A 223 1.32 1.07 15.91
N VAL A 224 0.98 0.65 17.13
CA VAL A 224 1.90 0.68 18.28
C VAL A 224 3.10 -0.25 18.08
N ARG A 225 2.94 -1.34 17.33
CA ARG A 225 4.00 -2.34 17.05
C ARG A 225 4.84 -2.00 15.81
N ALA A 226 4.33 -1.18 14.89
CA ALA A 226 5.01 -0.78 13.66
C ALA A 226 6.41 -0.16 13.87
N PRO A 227 6.63 0.72 14.86
CA PRO A 227 7.94 1.32 15.11
C PRO A 227 9.10 0.33 15.28
N VAL A 228 8.85 -0.89 15.74
CA VAL A 228 9.87 -1.95 15.92
C VAL A 228 10.60 -2.27 14.60
N PHE A 229 9.95 -2.02 13.46
CA PHE A 229 10.51 -2.32 12.14
C PHE A 229 11.48 -1.27 11.62
N LEU A 230 11.56 -0.08 12.24
CA LEU A 230 12.62 0.86 11.92
C LEU A 230 13.98 0.22 12.23
N GLU A 231 14.16 -0.33 13.43
CA GLU A 231 15.41 -0.99 13.84
C GLU A 231 15.64 -2.36 13.18
N ARG A 232 14.58 -3.05 12.75
CA ARG A 232 14.72 -4.36 12.09
C ARG A 232 15.04 -4.27 10.60
N CYS A 233 14.61 -3.20 9.94
CA CYS A 233 14.69 -3.09 8.49
C CYS A 233 15.63 -1.99 8.00
N LEU A 234 15.92 -0.97 8.80
CA LEU A 234 16.89 0.07 8.43
C LEU A 234 18.32 -0.38 8.77
N ASN A 235 19.25 -0.16 7.85
CA ASN A 235 20.68 -0.34 8.06
C ASN A 235 21.33 0.95 8.60
N ASP A 236 22.61 0.87 8.99
CA ASP A 236 23.36 2.02 9.52
C ASP A 236 23.36 3.22 8.57
N THR A 237 23.46 2.98 7.26
CA THR A 237 23.41 4.03 6.22
C THR A 237 22.07 4.76 6.21
N CYS A 238 20.96 4.04 6.40
CA CYS A 238 19.62 4.63 6.52
C CYS A 238 19.49 5.48 7.78
N LEU A 239 19.96 4.96 8.91
CA LEU A 239 19.90 5.66 10.20
C LEU A 239 20.79 6.92 10.21
N ASN A 240 21.98 6.83 9.61
CA ASN A 240 22.88 7.96 9.42
C ASN A 240 22.23 9.04 8.53
N TYR A 241 21.61 8.64 7.41
CA TYR A 241 20.92 9.55 6.51
C TYR A 241 19.78 10.31 7.21
N LEU A 242 18.99 9.63 8.06
CA LEU A 242 17.94 10.24 8.86
C LEU A 242 18.48 11.15 9.97
N SER A 243 19.67 10.85 10.48
CA SER A 243 20.31 11.58 11.58
C SER A 243 20.90 12.93 11.16
N ASP A 244 21.09 13.20 9.86
CA ASP A 244 21.58 14.49 9.34
C ASP A 244 20.76 15.70 9.84
N VAL A 245 19.47 15.51 10.13
CA VAL A 245 18.57 16.58 10.64
C VAL A 245 18.51 16.57 12.17
N VAL A 246 19.68 16.62 12.82
CA VAL A 246 19.86 16.44 14.27
C VAL A 246 18.94 17.35 15.10
N LYS A 247 18.85 18.64 14.75
CA LYS A 247 18.11 19.65 15.54
C LYS A 247 16.61 19.36 15.65
N GLU A 248 16.05 18.67 14.66
CA GLU A 248 14.60 18.41 14.58
C GLU A 248 14.20 17.03 15.08
N ARG A 249 15.17 16.20 15.49
CA ARG A 249 14.96 14.85 15.99
C ARG A 249 14.01 14.05 15.08
N LEU A 250 14.37 13.99 13.79
CA LEU A 250 13.52 13.40 12.76
C LEU A 250 13.11 11.96 13.09
N TYR A 251 14.03 11.17 13.64
CA TYR A 251 13.76 9.80 14.06
C TYR A 251 12.66 9.71 15.15
N ASP A 252 12.68 10.60 16.16
CA ASP A 252 11.64 10.66 17.20
C ASP A 252 10.26 10.99 16.60
N LYS A 253 10.23 11.84 15.57
CA LYS A 253 9.00 12.16 14.83
C LYS A 253 8.50 10.95 14.05
N MET A 254 9.39 10.15 13.46
CA MET A 254 9.02 8.90 12.78
C MET A 254 8.42 7.88 13.75
N LEU A 255 9.04 7.68 14.92
CA LEU A 255 8.51 6.82 15.99
C LEU A 255 7.10 7.25 16.41
N SER A 256 6.92 8.56 16.63
CA SER A 256 5.63 9.14 17.02
C SER A 256 4.56 8.98 15.94
N ALA A 257 4.93 9.21 14.67
CA ALA A 257 4.04 9.04 13.54
C ALA A 257 3.60 7.57 13.42
N LEU A 258 4.53 6.62 13.36
CA LEU A 258 4.18 5.19 13.25
C LEU A 258 3.27 4.70 14.39
N GLY A 259 3.52 5.15 15.63
CA GLY A 259 2.71 4.77 16.78
C GLY A 259 1.30 5.37 16.79
N ASN A 260 1.14 6.64 16.38
CA ASN A 260 -0.05 7.45 16.66
C ASN A 260 -0.54 8.34 15.50
N TYR A 261 -0.22 8.01 14.24
CA TYR A 261 -0.51 8.87 13.08
C TYR A 261 -1.95 9.32 12.89
N THR A 262 -2.92 8.58 13.43
CA THR A 262 -4.34 8.94 13.34
C THR A 262 -4.67 10.22 14.11
N THR A 263 -3.83 10.62 15.08
CA THR A 263 -4.11 11.73 16.02
C THR A 263 -3.13 12.90 15.92
N SER A 264 -1.91 12.68 15.44
CA SER A 264 -0.85 13.69 15.34
C SER A 264 -0.96 14.54 14.06
N ASP A 265 -0.78 15.86 14.14
CA ASP A 265 -0.88 16.74 12.97
C ASP A 265 0.47 17.17 12.37
N ASP A 266 1.54 16.44 12.69
CA ASP A 266 2.85 16.71 12.11
C ASP A 266 2.91 16.34 10.61
N PHE A 267 3.96 16.82 9.95
CA PHE A 267 4.16 16.64 8.51
C PHE A 267 4.13 15.16 8.08
N ILE A 268 4.81 14.28 8.81
CA ILE A 268 4.93 12.85 8.45
C ILE A 268 3.57 12.18 8.65
N SER A 269 2.92 12.43 9.79
CA SER A 269 1.60 11.87 10.09
C SER A 269 0.53 12.28 9.08
N ARG A 270 0.55 13.55 8.60
CA ARG A 270 -0.37 14.00 7.53
C ARG A 270 -0.13 13.30 6.20
N CYS A 271 1.14 13.12 5.79
CA CYS A 271 1.47 12.40 4.57
C CYS A 271 1.00 10.95 4.64
N MET A 272 1.27 10.29 5.78
CA MET A 272 0.92 8.88 5.98
C MET A 272 -0.58 8.64 6.07
N ARG A 273 -1.33 9.46 6.83
CA ARG A 273 -2.81 9.35 6.89
C ARG A 273 -3.45 9.48 5.52
N THR A 274 -3.02 10.48 4.75
CA THR A 274 -3.58 10.74 3.42
C THR A 274 -3.27 9.58 2.48
N ALA A 275 -2.04 9.05 2.54
CA ALA A 275 -1.61 7.91 1.74
C ALA A 275 -2.36 6.61 2.06
N ASP A 276 -2.47 6.24 3.34
CA ASP A 276 -3.19 5.07 3.81
C ASP A 276 -4.65 5.11 3.36
N TRP A 277 -5.31 6.25 3.54
CA TRP A 277 -6.69 6.46 3.10
C TRP A 277 -6.86 6.23 1.59
N HIS A 278 -5.97 6.78 0.76
CA HIS A 278 -6.02 6.61 -0.69
C HIS A 278 -5.79 5.16 -1.14
N SER A 279 -4.82 4.44 -0.56
CA SER A 279 -4.57 3.04 -0.90
C SER A 279 -5.76 2.16 -0.49
N THR A 280 -6.24 2.32 0.76
CA THR A 280 -7.41 1.60 1.28
C THR A 280 -8.67 1.84 0.43
N GLY A 281 -8.93 3.09 0.03
CA GLY A 281 -10.09 3.44 -0.81
C GLY A 281 -10.03 2.83 -2.21
N THR A 282 -8.84 2.70 -2.79
CA THR A 282 -8.63 2.13 -4.12
C THR A 282 -8.86 0.62 -4.14
N ASP A 283 -8.31 -0.14 -3.17
CA ASP A 283 -8.52 -1.60 -3.10
C ASP A 283 -9.96 -1.99 -2.77
N THR A 284 -10.56 -1.28 -1.81
CA THR A 284 -11.98 -1.45 -1.49
C THR A 284 -12.83 -1.20 -2.73
N SER A 285 -12.41 -0.24 -3.57
CA SER A 285 -13.10 0.04 -4.83
C SER A 285 -12.99 -1.09 -5.86
N TYR A 286 -11.82 -1.73 -5.95
CA TYR A 286 -11.58 -2.86 -6.85
C TYR A 286 -12.36 -4.13 -6.46
N ARG A 287 -12.64 -4.36 -5.17
CA ARG A 287 -13.34 -5.57 -4.68
C ARG A 287 -14.83 -5.62 -4.98
N TYR A 288 -15.60 -4.55 -4.74
CA TYR A 288 -17.05 -4.61 -5.05
C TYR A 288 -17.29 -4.74 -6.56
N ASP A 289 -16.36 -4.27 -7.36
CA ASP A 289 -16.45 -4.22 -8.82
C ASP A 289 -16.46 -5.60 -9.50
N LYS A 290 -15.65 -6.55 -8.99
CA LYS A 290 -15.61 -7.92 -9.52
C LYS A 290 -16.86 -8.75 -9.19
N GLN A 291 -17.64 -8.38 -8.16
CA GLN A 291 -18.94 -9.00 -7.89
C GLN A 291 -20.05 -8.46 -8.80
N SER A 292 -19.94 -7.20 -9.26
CA SER A 292 -20.91 -6.55 -10.15
C SER A 292 -20.59 -6.67 -11.64
N GLY A 293 -19.40 -7.17 -12.01
CA GLY A 293 -19.00 -7.41 -13.41
C GLY A 293 -18.80 -6.13 -14.23
N ILE A 294 -18.75 -4.97 -13.56
CA ILE A 294 -18.41 -3.68 -14.15
C ILE A 294 -16.92 -3.45 -13.87
N ARG A 295 -16.29 -2.44 -14.50
CA ARG A 295 -14.94 -1.98 -14.16
C ARG A 295 -15.10 -0.68 -13.35
N ALA A 296 -14.60 -0.64 -12.12
CA ALA A 296 -14.67 0.43 -11.14
C ALA A 296 -13.27 0.62 -10.58
N SER A 297 -12.38 1.03 -11.48
CA SER A 297 -11.54 2.16 -11.12
C SER A 297 -12.48 3.35 -10.82
N ASP A 298 -12.24 4.00 -9.70
CA ASP A 298 -12.66 5.36 -9.37
C ASP A 298 -13.89 5.50 -8.45
N THR A 299 -13.69 6.20 -7.33
CA THR A 299 -14.74 6.74 -6.47
C THR A 299 -15.72 7.60 -7.30
N ALA A 300 -15.25 8.22 -8.40
CA ALA A 300 -16.10 8.87 -9.39
C ALA A 300 -17.08 7.89 -10.06
N ALA A 301 -16.65 6.69 -10.44
CA ALA A 301 -17.53 5.68 -11.02
C ALA A 301 -18.60 5.20 -10.02
N ARG A 302 -18.25 5.12 -8.73
CA ARG A 302 -19.22 4.83 -7.65
C ARG A 302 -20.20 5.96 -7.42
N ALA A 303 -19.73 7.20 -7.42
CA ALA A 303 -20.58 8.37 -7.34
C ALA A 303 -21.58 8.42 -8.51
N ILE A 304 -21.11 8.13 -9.74
CA ILE A 304 -21.95 8.03 -10.94
C ILE A 304 -22.93 6.85 -10.83
N ALA A 305 -22.49 5.69 -10.32
CA ALA A 305 -23.37 4.53 -10.13
C ALA A 305 -24.47 4.83 -9.11
N ILE A 306 -24.14 5.50 -7.99
CA ILE A 306 -25.14 5.95 -7.01
C ILE A 306 -26.16 6.87 -7.66
N LEU A 307 -25.73 7.83 -8.48
CA LEU A 307 -26.65 8.70 -9.21
C LEU A 307 -27.53 7.92 -10.20
N LYS A 308 -26.96 6.92 -10.87
CA LYS A 308 -27.67 6.09 -11.86
C LYS A 308 -28.70 5.17 -11.20
N ASP A 309 -28.34 4.52 -10.10
CA ASP A 309 -29.22 3.57 -9.39
C ASP A 309 -30.35 4.30 -8.65
N ASN A 310 -30.11 5.55 -8.25
CA ASN A 310 -31.09 6.41 -7.59
C ASN A 310 -31.73 7.44 -8.54
N ILE A 311 -31.62 7.26 -9.85
CA ILE A 311 -32.10 8.25 -10.83
C ILE A 311 -33.60 8.55 -10.70
N SER A 312 -34.39 7.60 -10.19
CA SER A 312 -35.83 7.72 -9.95
C SER A 312 -36.18 8.48 -8.65
N THR A 313 -35.21 8.76 -7.79
CA THR A 313 -35.41 9.53 -6.55
C THR A 313 -34.75 10.91 -6.60
N LEU A 314 -33.92 11.16 -7.62
CA LEU A 314 -33.24 12.44 -7.81
C LEU A 314 -34.16 13.45 -8.50
N ASN A 315 -34.09 14.69 -8.04
CA ASN A 315 -34.74 15.81 -8.72
C ASN A 315 -33.93 16.23 -9.95
N ILE A 316 -34.50 16.04 -11.14
CA ILE A 316 -33.89 16.37 -12.44
C ILE A 316 -34.64 17.55 -13.06
N ASN A 317 -33.97 18.67 -13.33
CA ASN A 317 -34.57 19.88 -13.91
C ASN A 317 -35.80 20.42 -13.15
N GLY A 318 -35.87 20.23 -11.83
CA GLY A 318 -37.02 20.63 -11.02
C GLY A 318 -38.17 19.62 -11.01
N PHE A 319 -38.01 18.46 -11.69
CA PHE A 319 -38.94 17.34 -11.64
C PHE A 319 -38.49 16.36 -10.56
N ASP A 320 -39.20 16.35 -9.45
CA ASP A 320 -39.01 15.42 -8.33
C ASP A 320 -39.98 14.24 -8.47
N SER A 321 -39.44 13.03 -8.66
CA SER A 321 -40.20 11.78 -8.74
C SER A 321 -40.34 11.07 -7.40
N SER A 322 -39.82 11.64 -6.31
CA SER A 322 -39.99 11.10 -4.97
C SER A 322 -41.44 11.29 -4.49
N SER A 323 -41.97 10.28 -3.79
CA SER A 323 -43.30 10.36 -3.16
C SER A 323 -43.30 11.18 -1.85
N VAL A 324 -42.17 11.79 -1.50
CA VAL A 324 -41.95 12.50 -0.24
C VAL A 324 -42.20 13.98 -0.45
N ARG A 325 -43.27 14.49 0.15
CA ARG A 325 -43.59 15.93 0.13
C ARG A 325 -42.58 16.68 1.00
N HIS A 326 -41.67 17.40 0.36
CA HIS A 326 -40.86 18.42 1.04
C HIS A 326 -41.75 19.58 1.54
N ASP A 327 -41.34 20.19 2.65
CA ASP A 327 -42.07 21.26 3.35
C ASP A 327 -42.47 22.42 2.40
N ARG A 328 -43.65 23.00 2.62
CA ARG A 328 -44.36 23.91 1.68
C ARG A 328 -43.62 25.21 1.35
N ASN A 329 -42.48 25.50 1.97
CA ASN A 329 -41.80 26.78 1.89
C ASN A 329 -40.43 26.75 1.19
N SER A 330 -39.97 25.61 0.65
CA SER A 330 -38.74 25.58 -0.15
C SER A 330 -38.82 24.53 -1.27
N PRO A 331 -38.46 24.88 -2.51
CA PRO A 331 -38.46 23.90 -3.61
C PRO A 331 -37.46 22.77 -3.30
N PRO A 332 -37.76 21.52 -3.69
CA PRO A 332 -36.85 20.40 -3.49
C PRO A 332 -35.51 20.69 -4.17
N PRO A 333 -34.37 20.33 -3.55
CA PRO A 333 -33.06 20.60 -4.11
C PRO A 333 -32.90 19.89 -5.46
N VAL A 334 -32.50 20.62 -6.49
CA VAL A 334 -32.27 20.06 -7.83
C VAL A 334 -30.90 19.38 -7.84
N HIS A 335 -30.88 18.08 -8.12
CA HIS A 335 -29.65 17.29 -8.08
C HIS A 335 -28.97 17.28 -9.46
N ILE A 336 -29.74 17.14 -10.54
CA ILE A 336 -29.22 17.08 -11.91
C ILE A 336 -29.95 18.10 -12.78
N MET A 337 -29.23 18.78 -13.66
CA MET A 337 -29.82 19.65 -14.69
C MET A 337 -29.43 19.16 -16.08
N ILE A 338 -30.40 19.05 -16.98
CA ILE A 338 -30.18 18.68 -18.39
C ILE A 338 -30.53 19.89 -19.25
N ILE A 339 -29.51 20.52 -19.84
CA ILE A 339 -29.64 21.76 -20.62
C ILE A 339 -28.96 21.54 -21.97
N GLY A 340 -29.71 21.71 -23.07
CA GLY A 340 -29.16 21.61 -24.43
C GLY A 340 -28.52 20.25 -24.76
N GLY A 341 -29.01 19.16 -24.15
CA GLY A 341 -28.45 17.81 -24.32
C GLY A 341 -27.21 17.51 -23.47
N SER A 342 -26.72 18.48 -22.69
CA SER A 342 -25.64 18.29 -21.72
C SER A 342 -26.19 18.07 -20.30
N VAL A 343 -25.50 17.27 -19.50
CA VAL A 343 -25.87 16.94 -18.12
C VAL A 343 -24.96 17.70 -17.16
N TYR A 344 -25.56 18.41 -16.22
CA TYR A 344 -24.90 19.18 -15.16
C TYR A 344 -25.28 18.60 -13.81
N ILE A 345 -24.28 18.47 -12.92
CA ILE A 345 -24.46 17.94 -11.56
C ILE A 345 -24.38 19.11 -10.58
N ASN A 346 -25.35 19.23 -9.68
CA ASN A 346 -25.35 20.29 -8.67
C ASN A 346 -24.32 19.99 -7.57
N GLU A 347 -23.28 20.82 -7.46
CA GLU A 347 -22.16 20.65 -6.52
C GLU A 347 -22.58 20.60 -5.05
N HIS A 348 -23.70 21.20 -4.68
CA HIS A 348 -24.19 21.13 -3.31
C HIS A 348 -25.16 19.96 -3.14
N ALA A 349 -26.27 19.97 -3.87
CA ALA A 349 -27.34 18.99 -3.67
C ALA A 349 -26.95 17.56 -4.04
N ALA A 350 -26.28 17.36 -5.18
CA ALA A 350 -25.96 16.02 -5.66
C ALA A 350 -24.74 15.43 -4.94
N LEU A 351 -23.72 16.24 -4.65
CA LEU A 351 -22.57 15.74 -3.91
C LEU A 351 -22.95 15.41 -2.45
N ASP A 352 -23.74 16.24 -1.78
CA ASP A 352 -24.22 15.93 -0.43
C ASP A 352 -25.11 14.66 -0.43
N PHE A 353 -25.90 14.44 -1.50
CA PHE A 353 -26.63 13.17 -1.67
C PHE A 353 -25.66 11.98 -1.78
N ILE A 354 -24.63 12.07 -2.61
CA ILE A 354 -23.64 10.99 -2.79
C ILE A 354 -22.88 10.70 -1.50
N LEU A 355 -22.42 11.73 -0.79
CA LEU A 355 -21.70 11.60 0.48
C LEU A 355 -22.57 10.91 1.55
N ASN A 356 -23.85 11.28 1.63
CA ASN A 356 -24.79 10.61 2.53
C ASN A 356 -24.99 9.13 2.15
N GLN A 357 -25.07 8.81 0.86
CA GLN A 357 -25.15 7.42 0.41
C GLN A 357 -23.87 6.63 0.73
N PHE A 358 -22.68 7.24 0.58
CA PHE A 358 -21.42 6.62 1.01
C PHE A 358 -21.44 6.27 2.50
N LYS A 359 -21.95 7.17 3.34
CA LYS A 359 -22.11 6.93 4.77
C LYS A 359 -23.07 5.79 5.09
N HIS A 360 -24.22 5.73 4.39
CA HIS A 360 -25.17 4.62 4.53
C HIS A 360 -24.60 3.28 4.11
N LEU A 361 -23.73 3.28 3.09
CA LEU A 361 -23.05 2.09 2.58
C LEU A 361 -21.79 1.72 3.38
N GLY A 362 -21.46 2.48 4.44
CA GLY A 362 -20.28 2.24 5.27
C GLY A 362 -18.95 2.56 4.56
N ILE A 363 -18.99 3.35 3.48
CA ILE A 363 -17.81 3.78 2.73
C ILE A 363 -17.13 4.92 3.51
N ASN A 364 -15.86 4.74 3.86
CA ASN A 364 -15.09 5.74 4.60
C ASN A 364 -14.58 6.86 3.67
N PHE A 365 -15.38 7.90 3.49
CA PHE A 365 -15.07 9.09 2.69
C PHE A 365 -15.23 10.36 3.54
N PRO A 366 -14.41 11.42 3.37
CA PRO A 366 -14.55 12.64 4.16
C PRO A 366 -15.96 13.23 4.04
N ASP A 367 -16.52 13.68 5.16
CA ASP A 367 -17.83 14.33 5.22
C ASP A 367 -17.70 15.86 5.03
N GLY A 368 -18.82 16.53 4.74
CA GLY A 368 -18.91 17.99 4.74
C GLY A 368 -18.14 18.67 3.60
N ASP A 369 -17.61 19.88 3.85
CA ASP A 369 -16.93 20.69 2.83
C ASP A 369 -15.65 20.04 2.29
N LEU A 370 -14.94 19.32 3.16
CA LEU A 370 -13.71 18.61 2.79
C LEU A 370 -14.03 17.41 1.89
N GLY A 371 -15.14 16.72 2.18
CA GLY A 371 -15.72 15.67 1.33
C GLY A 371 -16.15 16.18 -0.03
N ARG A 372 -16.92 17.26 -0.07
CA ARG A 372 -17.38 17.87 -1.33
C ARG A 372 -16.20 18.24 -2.21
N LYS A 373 -15.19 18.93 -1.67
CA LYS A 373 -14.00 19.31 -2.42
C LYS A 373 -13.25 18.10 -2.97
N ALA A 374 -13.02 17.09 -2.14
CA ALA A 374 -12.35 15.86 -2.56
C ALA A 374 -13.14 15.11 -3.65
N LEU A 375 -14.47 15.06 -3.54
CA LEU A 375 -15.34 14.39 -4.52
C LEU A 375 -15.41 15.15 -5.84
N THR A 376 -15.45 16.49 -5.80
CA THR A 376 -15.39 17.35 -6.99
C THR A 376 -14.07 17.16 -7.73
N ASP A 377 -12.94 17.20 -7.01
CA ASP A 377 -11.61 17.01 -7.60
C ASP A 377 -11.50 15.61 -8.27
N LEU A 378 -12.10 14.58 -7.65
CA LEU A 378 -12.15 13.22 -8.21
C LEU A 378 -13.03 13.14 -9.47
N LEU A 379 -14.24 13.71 -9.44
CA LEU A 379 -15.16 13.70 -10.60
C LEU A 379 -14.60 14.48 -11.80
N LEU A 380 -13.75 15.49 -11.57
CA LEU A 380 -13.10 16.27 -12.63
C LEU A 380 -11.80 15.64 -13.15
N SER A 381 -11.11 14.84 -12.33
CA SER A 381 -9.83 14.21 -12.70
C SER A 381 -9.96 12.78 -13.25
N GLY A 382 -11.11 12.13 -13.06
CA GLY A 382 -11.42 10.76 -13.51
C GLY A 382 -12.00 10.63 -14.93
N GLY A 383 -11.79 11.64 -15.80
CA GLY A 383 -12.26 11.65 -17.19
C GLY A 383 -11.25 11.11 -18.21
#